data_AF-A0A3A0BL96-F1
#
_entry.id   AF-A0A3A0BL96-F1
#
_cell.length_a   1.000
_cell.length_b   1.000
_cell.length_c   1.000
_cell.angle_alpha   90.00
_cell.angle_beta   90.00
_cell.angle_gamma   90.00
#
_symmetry.space_group_name_H-M   'P 1'
#
loop_
_entity.id
_entity.type
_entity.pdbx_description
1 polymer ?
#
loop_
_entity_poly.entity_id
_entity_poly.type
_entity_poly.pdbx_seq_one_letter_code
_entity_poly.pdbx_strand_id
1 'polypeptide(L)'
;MNDFLNLASLPLITSAKTRSISAENPTGEKAGGARAVPEDAKNAAFHLGKGWKVRPCIALPPQQTATLADIAGPGVIQHIWITTDAKAYRDCILRFYWDEETEPSVEVPLGDFFALGHGLRYNISSLMVAVNPSGGSNCYWPMPFRRHARVTVENQHEVEFPHFFYQITYALDDVPDIAGYFHAQWRRSMTQREHPEHVILDNVAGRGHYAGTFLAWEQLSNGWWGEGEVKFFIDGDDEYPTICGTGTEDYFGGAWCFGETYSTPFLGYPLWRKEA
;
A
#
# COMPACT_ATOMS: atom_id res chain seq x y z
N MET A 1 -17.23 -14.07 16.83
CA MET A 1 -16.92 -14.02 15.39
C MET A 1 -16.16 -12.74 15.20
N ASN A 2 -14.85 -12.81 14.98
CA ASN A 2 -14.04 -11.61 14.76
C ASN A 2 -14.26 -11.18 13.31
N ASP A 3 -15.29 -10.36 13.11
CA ASP A 3 -15.57 -9.74 11.84
C ASP A 3 -14.53 -8.64 11.62
N PHE A 4 -13.54 -8.93 10.77
CA PHE A 4 -12.75 -7.87 10.17
C PHE A 4 -13.71 -6.89 9.47
N LEU A 5 -13.48 -5.58 9.66
CA LEU A 5 -14.31 -4.46 9.17
C LEU A 5 -15.03 -4.79 7.85
N ASN A 6 -16.29 -5.15 7.97
CA ASN A 6 -17.18 -5.33 6.84
C ASN A 6 -18.49 -4.60 7.12
N LEU A 7 -19.28 -4.32 6.09
CA LEU A 7 -20.49 -3.51 6.27
C LEU A 7 -21.50 -4.15 7.24
N ALA A 8 -21.50 -5.49 7.36
CA ALA A 8 -22.39 -6.20 8.28
C ALA A 8 -21.94 -6.08 9.74
N SER A 9 -20.66 -5.79 10.01
CA SER A 9 -20.14 -5.64 11.36
C SER A 9 -20.30 -4.23 11.94
N LEU A 10 -20.68 -3.24 11.13
CA LEU A 10 -20.80 -1.83 11.55
C LEU A 10 -21.71 -1.58 12.77
N PRO A 11 -22.86 -2.26 12.94
CA PRO A 11 -23.72 -2.05 14.12
C PRO A 11 -23.19 -2.74 15.39
N LEU A 12 -22.15 -3.56 15.30
CA LEU A 12 -21.63 -4.33 16.42
C LEU A 12 -20.70 -3.48 17.28
N ILE A 13 -20.97 -3.41 18.58
CA ILE A 13 -20.10 -2.75 19.55
C ILE A 13 -19.12 -3.79 20.08
N THR A 14 -17.82 -3.56 19.89
CA THR A 14 -16.74 -4.45 20.33
C THR A 14 -15.91 -3.84 21.46
N SER A 15 -15.04 -4.64 22.09
CA SER A 15 -14.05 -4.19 23.07
C SER A 15 -12.74 -3.68 22.44
N ALA A 16 -12.65 -3.69 21.11
CA ALA A 16 -11.46 -3.31 20.38
C ALA A 16 -11.04 -1.87 20.71
N LYS A 17 -9.73 -1.65 20.82
CA LYS A 17 -9.16 -0.35 21.16
C LYS A 17 -8.58 0.29 19.91
N THR A 18 -9.34 1.18 19.27
CA THR A 18 -8.85 1.96 18.13
C THR A 18 -7.77 2.94 18.56
N ARG A 19 -6.73 3.06 17.74
CA ARG A 19 -5.60 3.98 17.87
C ARG A 19 -5.23 4.51 16.50
N SER A 20 -4.46 5.59 16.48
CA SER A 20 -3.98 6.23 15.25
C SER A 20 -2.60 6.82 15.48
N ILE A 21 -1.64 6.42 14.65
CA ILE A 21 -0.28 6.96 14.62
C ILE A 21 -0.18 7.97 13.49
N SER A 22 0.45 9.11 13.78
CA SER A 22 0.76 10.16 12.81
C SER A 22 1.95 10.97 13.32
N ALA A 23 2.43 11.93 12.54
CA ALA A 23 3.42 12.88 13.04
C ALA A 23 2.94 13.63 14.30
N GLU A 24 1.65 13.84 14.51
CA GLU A 24 1.10 14.47 15.72
C GLU A 24 1.02 13.51 16.92
N ASN A 25 0.97 12.20 16.68
CA ASN A 25 0.94 11.14 17.69
C ASN A 25 1.86 9.96 17.31
N PRO A 26 3.20 10.10 17.40
CA PRO A 26 4.13 9.12 16.81
C PRO A 26 4.07 7.73 17.43
N THR A 27 3.60 7.61 18.67
CA THR A 27 3.44 6.31 19.36
C THR A 27 2.02 5.77 19.25
N GLY A 28 1.07 6.58 18.76
CA GLY A 28 -0.34 6.20 18.70
C GLY A 28 -0.99 6.07 20.09
N GLU A 29 -0.34 6.53 21.15
CA GLU A 29 -0.82 6.32 22.52
C GLU A 29 -2.14 7.04 22.80
N LYS A 30 -2.86 6.57 23.82
CA LYS A 30 -4.10 7.21 24.27
C LYS A 30 -3.79 8.64 24.72
N ALA A 31 -4.55 9.60 24.18
CA ALA A 31 -4.35 11.04 24.42
C ALA A 31 -2.95 11.55 24.01
N GLY A 32 -2.28 10.90 23.05
CA GLY A 32 -0.94 11.26 22.56
C GLY A 32 -0.87 12.40 21.52
N GLY A 33 -1.98 12.66 20.82
CA GLY A 33 -2.02 13.62 19.72
C GLY A 33 -1.99 15.09 20.11
N ALA A 34 -1.56 15.94 19.17
CA ALA A 34 -1.60 17.41 19.23
C ALA A 34 -0.88 18.01 20.46
N ARG A 35 0.18 17.35 20.92
CA ARG A 35 0.95 17.76 22.10
C ARG A 35 2.06 18.76 21.79
N ALA A 36 2.44 18.92 20.53
CA ALA A 36 3.51 19.82 20.12
C ALA A 36 3.14 21.30 20.39
N VAL A 37 4.16 22.11 20.67
CA VAL A 37 4.04 23.55 20.90
C VAL A 37 4.69 24.27 19.71
N PRO A 38 4.00 25.21 19.04
CA PRO A 38 4.57 25.91 17.89
C PRO A 38 5.53 26.99 18.37
N GLU A 39 6.83 26.73 18.27
CA GLU A 39 7.88 27.68 18.68
C GLU A 39 8.23 28.69 17.57
N ASP A 40 8.02 28.32 16.30
CA ASP A 40 8.29 29.16 15.14
C ASP A 40 7.04 29.94 14.71
N ALA A 41 7.19 31.26 14.56
CA ALA A 41 6.14 32.16 14.05
C ALA A 41 5.67 31.82 12.62
N LYS A 42 6.47 31.07 11.85
CA LYS A 42 6.09 30.55 10.53
C LYS A 42 5.19 29.31 10.60
N ASN A 43 5.08 28.68 11.76
CA ASN A 43 4.20 27.53 11.94
C ASN A 43 2.74 27.95 11.76
N ALA A 44 1.99 27.22 10.94
CA ALA A 44 0.59 27.53 10.65
C ALA A 44 -0.31 27.55 11.91
N ALA A 45 0.08 26.83 12.97
CA ALA A 45 -0.62 26.82 14.25
C ALA A 45 -0.06 27.81 15.28
N PHE A 46 0.87 28.70 14.93
CA PHE A 46 1.53 29.60 15.89
C PHE A 46 0.55 30.41 16.76
N HIS A 47 -0.45 31.04 16.14
CA HIS A 47 -1.48 31.79 16.88
C HIS A 47 -2.56 30.92 17.54
N LEU A 48 -2.63 29.63 17.21
CA LEU A 48 -3.59 28.69 17.76
C LEU A 48 -3.03 27.93 18.97
N GLY A 49 -1.72 27.68 18.99
CA GLY A 49 -1.01 27.04 20.09
C GLY A 49 -1.16 25.51 20.14
N LYS A 50 -0.78 24.95 21.28
CA LYS A 50 -0.87 23.50 21.57
C LYS A 50 -2.31 23.01 21.47
N GLY A 51 -2.51 21.80 20.94
CA GLY A 51 -3.82 21.21 20.68
C GLY A 51 -4.27 21.32 19.21
N TRP A 52 -3.55 22.10 18.40
CA TRP A 52 -3.78 22.24 16.96
C TRP A 52 -2.69 21.53 16.14
N LYS A 53 -2.76 21.66 14.81
CA LYS A 53 -1.88 21.04 13.82
C LYS A 53 -0.50 21.71 13.79
N VAL A 54 0.36 21.37 14.75
CA VAL A 54 1.71 21.94 14.94
C VAL A 54 2.79 21.12 14.24
N ARG A 55 2.71 19.78 14.25
CA ARG A 55 3.68 18.85 13.64
C ARG A 55 2.94 17.86 12.72
N PRO A 56 2.50 18.31 11.54
CA PRO A 56 1.62 17.51 10.68
C PRO A 56 2.33 16.44 9.84
N CYS A 57 3.64 16.55 9.69
CA CYS A 57 4.46 15.65 8.87
C CYS A 57 5.81 15.42 9.56
N ILE A 58 6.55 14.46 9.02
CA ILE A 58 7.99 14.30 9.26
C ILE A 58 8.76 14.75 8.03
N ALA A 59 10.02 15.14 8.23
CA ALA A 59 11.00 15.17 7.17
C ALA A 59 11.60 13.77 7.00
N LEU A 60 11.87 13.38 5.76
CA LEU A 60 12.51 12.11 5.43
C LEU A 60 13.83 12.39 4.70
N PRO A 61 14.96 12.43 5.41
CA PRO A 61 16.26 12.77 4.82
C PRO A 61 16.74 11.72 3.79
N PRO A 62 17.70 12.07 2.91
CA PRO A 62 18.29 11.12 1.96
C PRO A 62 18.93 9.93 2.67
N GLN A 63 18.76 8.73 2.12
CA GLN A 63 19.40 7.49 2.60
C GLN A 63 19.08 7.16 4.07
N GLN A 64 17.94 7.65 4.58
CA GLN A 64 17.49 7.39 5.94
C GLN A 64 16.20 6.58 5.95
N THR A 65 16.03 5.82 7.03
CA THR A 65 14.80 5.08 7.32
C THR A 65 14.07 5.74 8.48
N ALA A 66 12.78 5.99 8.30
CA ALA A 66 11.88 6.41 9.36
C ALA A 66 10.93 5.27 9.74
N THR A 67 10.74 5.06 11.05
CA THR A 67 9.66 4.21 11.56
C THR A 67 8.36 5.00 11.58
N LEU A 68 7.38 4.53 10.79
CA LEU A 68 6.04 5.11 10.73
C LEU A 68 5.10 4.50 11.79
N ALA A 69 5.31 3.23 12.13
CA ALA A 69 4.56 2.56 13.18
C ALA A 69 5.43 1.51 13.89
N ASP A 70 5.26 1.42 15.21
CA ASP A 70 5.84 0.40 16.08
C ASP A 70 4.77 0.05 17.12
N ILE A 71 4.05 -1.04 16.88
CA ILE A 71 2.81 -1.37 17.56
C ILE A 71 2.97 -2.69 18.30
N ALA A 72 2.82 -2.67 19.62
CA ALA A 72 2.83 -3.87 20.45
C ALA A 72 1.42 -4.43 20.68
N GLY A 73 1.34 -5.76 20.77
CA GLY A 73 0.13 -6.52 21.06
C GLY A 73 -0.57 -7.05 19.81
N PRO A 74 -1.64 -7.84 19.97
CA PRO A 74 -2.46 -8.29 18.86
C PRO A 74 -3.34 -7.14 18.36
N GLY A 75 -3.54 -7.09 17.04
CA GLY A 75 -4.39 -6.10 16.42
C GLY A 75 -4.45 -6.21 14.91
N VAL A 76 -5.12 -5.23 14.31
CA VAL A 76 -5.29 -5.13 12.86
C VAL A 76 -5.05 -3.70 12.44
N ILE A 77 -4.13 -3.47 11.51
CA ILE A 77 -4.07 -2.19 10.78
C ILE A 77 -5.27 -2.16 9.83
N GLN A 78 -6.05 -1.09 9.91
CA GLN A 78 -7.36 -0.97 9.24
C GLN A 78 -7.35 0.08 8.14
N HIS A 79 -6.50 1.09 8.28
CA HIS A 79 -6.38 2.16 7.30
C HIS A 79 -5.00 2.79 7.37
N ILE A 80 -4.44 3.06 6.20
CA ILE A 80 -3.22 3.84 6.02
C ILE A 80 -3.54 4.97 5.06
N TRP A 81 -3.20 6.19 5.47
CA TRP A 81 -3.19 7.36 4.60
C TRP A 81 -1.78 7.93 4.51
N ILE A 82 -1.29 8.22 3.31
CA ILE A 82 0.02 8.86 3.07
C ILE A 82 -0.11 9.91 1.96
N THR A 83 0.57 11.03 2.14
CA THR A 83 0.85 11.96 1.03
C THR A 83 2.23 12.60 1.18
N THR A 84 2.93 12.69 0.05
CA THR A 84 4.26 13.32 -0.08
C THR A 84 4.52 13.63 -1.56
N ASP A 85 5.67 14.23 -1.89
CA ASP A 85 6.08 14.55 -3.26
C ASP A 85 6.08 13.28 -4.15
N ALA A 86 5.67 13.41 -5.42
CA ALA A 86 5.63 12.28 -6.35
C ALA A 86 7.01 11.67 -6.62
N LYS A 87 8.09 12.46 -6.48
CA LYS A 87 9.47 11.97 -6.57
C LYS A 87 9.79 10.86 -5.55
N ALA A 88 9.08 10.82 -4.43
CA ALA A 88 9.25 9.78 -3.42
C ALA A 88 8.61 8.44 -3.84
N TYR A 89 7.73 8.41 -4.84
CA TYR A 89 6.90 7.24 -5.11
C TYR A 89 7.69 5.99 -5.51
N ARG A 90 8.77 6.16 -6.29
CA ARG A 90 9.60 5.02 -6.71
C ARG A 90 10.81 4.80 -5.80
N ASP A 91 11.29 5.87 -5.17
CA ASP A 91 12.56 5.86 -4.44
C ASP A 91 12.38 5.75 -2.92
N CYS A 92 11.16 5.88 -2.40
CA CYS A 92 10.88 5.53 -1.01
C CYS A 92 10.35 4.10 -0.93
N ILE A 93 10.99 3.26 -0.12
CA ILE A 93 10.62 1.85 0.06
C ILE A 93 9.83 1.69 1.35
N LEU A 94 8.60 1.20 1.23
CA LEU A 94 7.72 0.91 2.34
C LEU A 94 7.89 -0.55 2.76
N ARG A 95 8.13 -0.78 4.06
CA ARG A 95 8.31 -2.12 4.62
C ARG A 95 7.42 -2.37 5.82
N PHE A 96 6.93 -3.60 5.92
CA PHE A 96 6.12 -4.07 7.05
C PHE A 96 6.71 -5.37 7.59
N TYR A 97 6.76 -5.46 8.92
CA TYR A 97 7.25 -6.62 9.64
C TYR A 97 6.17 -7.05 10.62
N TRP A 98 5.81 -8.32 10.58
CA TRP A 98 4.83 -8.92 11.47
C TRP A 98 5.50 -9.77 12.55
N ASP A 99 4.99 -9.66 13.78
CA ASP A 99 5.31 -10.53 14.91
C ASP A 99 6.80 -10.74 15.19
N GLU A 100 7.56 -9.64 15.09
CA GLU A 100 9.01 -9.57 15.33
C GLU A 100 9.87 -10.27 14.27
N GLU A 101 9.33 -10.55 13.08
CA GLU A 101 10.12 -11.06 11.96
C GLU A 101 11.24 -10.11 11.56
N THR A 102 12.35 -10.69 11.10
CA THR A 102 13.54 -9.94 10.65
C THR A 102 13.46 -9.55 9.18
N GLU A 103 12.77 -10.36 8.36
CA GLU A 103 12.59 -10.12 6.92
C GLU A 103 11.18 -9.54 6.70
N PRO A 104 11.03 -8.48 5.89
CA PRO A 104 9.73 -7.83 5.73
C PRO A 104 8.77 -8.68 4.90
N SER A 105 7.56 -8.91 5.41
CA SER A 105 6.47 -9.53 4.66
C SER A 105 5.91 -8.64 3.54
N VAL A 106 6.10 -7.32 3.65
CA VAL A 106 5.80 -6.34 2.60
C VAL A 106 7.05 -5.52 2.35
N GLU A 107 7.52 -5.48 1.11
CA GLU A 107 8.63 -4.61 0.69
C GLU A 107 8.36 -4.12 -0.74
N VAL A 108 7.95 -2.87 -0.86
CA VAL A 108 7.51 -2.29 -2.15
C VAL A 108 7.83 -0.80 -2.22
N PRO A 109 8.02 -0.22 -3.41
CA PRO A 109 8.04 1.23 -3.56
C PRO A 109 6.73 1.87 -3.10
N LEU A 110 6.83 3.06 -2.51
CA LEU A 110 5.72 3.76 -1.87
C LEU A 110 4.53 3.98 -2.81
N GLY A 111 4.78 4.40 -4.05
CA GLY A 111 3.74 4.64 -5.04
C GLY A 111 3.03 3.36 -5.44
N ASP A 112 3.79 2.31 -5.76
CA ASP A 112 3.27 1.03 -6.22
C ASP A 112 2.40 0.33 -5.17
N PHE A 113 2.69 0.51 -3.88
CA PHE A 113 1.81 0.06 -2.80
C PHE A 113 0.39 0.62 -2.92
N PHE A 114 0.26 1.86 -3.38
CA PHE A 114 -1.01 2.54 -3.64
C PHE A 114 -1.42 2.51 -5.12
N ALA A 115 -0.88 1.58 -5.91
CA ALA A 115 -1.15 1.42 -7.34
C ALA A 115 -0.79 2.65 -8.20
N LEU A 116 0.20 3.45 -7.76
CA LEU A 116 0.79 4.57 -8.50
C LEU A 116 2.09 4.15 -9.20
N GLY A 117 1.95 3.66 -10.43
CA GLY A 117 3.01 3.27 -11.34
C GLY A 117 3.78 4.47 -11.90
N HIS A 118 4.98 4.19 -12.41
CA HIS A 118 5.86 5.14 -13.12
C HIS A 118 6.24 6.40 -12.31
N GLY A 119 6.03 6.41 -10.99
CA GLY A 119 6.27 7.60 -10.16
C GLY A 119 5.31 8.76 -10.46
N LEU A 120 4.14 8.45 -11.03
CA LEU A 120 3.15 9.45 -11.44
C LEU A 120 2.00 9.56 -10.45
N ARG A 121 1.35 10.72 -10.46
CA ARG A 121 0.10 10.95 -9.73
C ARG A 121 -1.08 10.83 -10.66
N TYR A 122 -2.04 9.99 -10.29
CA TYR A 122 -3.35 9.87 -10.92
C TYR A 122 -4.35 9.34 -9.89
N ASN A 123 -5.64 9.54 -10.15
CA ASN A 123 -6.68 9.12 -9.21
C ASN A 123 -6.99 7.63 -9.39
N ILE A 124 -7.30 6.97 -8.27
CA ILE A 124 -7.70 5.56 -8.23
C ILE A 124 -8.89 5.44 -7.31
N SER A 125 -9.94 4.75 -7.76
CA SER A 125 -11.12 4.45 -6.97
C SER A 125 -11.36 2.94 -6.94
N SER A 126 -10.92 2.28 -5.88
CA SER A 126 -11.19 0.86 -5.62
C SER A 126 -11.57 0.65 -4.15
N LEU A 127 -12.01 -0.56 -3.81
CA LEU A 127 -12.39 -0.90 -2.43
C LEU A 127 -11.19 -0.87 -1.48
N MET A 128 -10.05 -1.40 -1.92
CA MET A 128 -8.89 -1.61 -1.05
C MET A 128 -7.86 -0.50 -1.13
N VAL A 129 -7.75 0.19 -2.27
CA VAL A 129 -6.82 1.29 -2.50
C VAL A 129 -7.55 2.46 -3.17
N ALA A 130 -7.40 3.66 -2.63
CA ALA A 130 -7.95 4.86 -3.22
C ALA A 130 -6.93 6.00 -3.20
N VAL A 131 -6.65 6.56 -4.38
CA VAL A 131 -5.81 7.76 -4.52
C VAL A 131 -6.72 8.91 -4.90
N ASN A 132 -6.92 9.79 -3.92
CA ASN A 132 -7.75 10.97 -4.05
C ASN A 132 -6.94 12.16 -4.61
N PRO A 133 -7.60 13.24 -5.06
CA PRO A 133 -6.94 14.38 -5.69
C PRO A 133 -5.69 14.87 -4.97
N SER A 134 -4.68 15.29 -5.75
CA SER A 134 -3.39 15.79 -5.26
C SER A 134 -2.51 14.75 -4.54
N GLY A 135 -2.83 13.46 -4.62
CA GLY A 135 -2.00 12.37 -4.09
C GLY A 135 -2.34 12.00 -2.64
N GLY A 136 -3.61 12.10 -2.26
CA GLY A 136 -4.10 11.56 -0.99
C GLY A 136 -4.28 10.05 -1.10
N SER A 137 -3.24 9.28 -0.79
CA SER A 137 -3.21 7.83 -1.01
C SER A 137 -3.75 7.09 0.21
N ASN A 138 -4.69 6.17 0.00
CA ASN A 138 -5.38 5.43 1.05
C ASN A 138 -5.30 3.93 0.77
N CYS A 139 -5.07 3.15 1.82
CA CYS A 139 -5.10 1.69 1.82
C CYS A 139 -6.03 1.21 2.93
N TYR A 140 -6.93 0.29 2.60
CA TYR A 140 -7.93 -0.31 3.47
C TYR A 140 -7.78 -1.82 3.61
N TRP A 141 -6.65 -2.38 3.14
CA TRP A 141 -6.32 -3.78 3.41
C TRP A 141 -6.25 -4.03 4.92
N PRO A 142 -7.01 -4.99 5.47
CA PRO A 142 -6.85 -5.40 6.86
C PRO A 142 -5.52 -6.14 6.99
N MET A 143 -4.66 -5.71 7.92
CA MET A 143 -3.36 -6.32 8.16
C MET A 143 -3.26 -6.77 9.62
N PRO A 144 -3.64 -8.03 9.92
CA PRO A 144 -3.57 -8.58 11.26
C PRO A 144 -2.13 -8.85 11.71
N PHE A 145 -1.88 -8.72 13.00
CA PHE A 145 -0.64 -9.08 13.69
C PHE A 145 -0.97 -9.58 15.10
N ARG A 146 -0.24 -10.58 15.62
CA ARG A 146 -0.58 -11.21 16.91
C ARG A 146 0.27 -10.72 18.08
N ARG A 147 1.47 -10.22 17.78
CA ARG A 147 2.48 -9.80 18.76
C ARG A 147 2.95 -8.39 18.48
N HIS A 148 3.26 -8.09 17.22
CA HIS A 148 3.93 -6.84 16.86
C HIS A 148 3.70 -6.46 15.41
N ALA A 149 3.57 -5.17 15.13
CA ALA A 149 3.64 -4.63 13.78
C ALA A 149 4.63 -3.47 13.72
N ARG A 150 5.59 -3.56 12.79
CA ARG A 150 6.52 -2.47 12.47
C ARG A 150 6.34 -2.04 11.03
N VAL A 151 6.16 -0.74 10.82
CA VAL A 151 6.07 -0.14 9.47
C VAL A 151 7.17 0.91 9.33
N THR A 152 7.99 0.79 8.30
CA THR A 152 9.09 1.71 8.02
C THR A 152 9.03 2.23 6.59
N VAL A 153 9.53 3.44 6.38
CA VAL A 153 9.80 3.99 5.05
C VAL A 153 11.27 4.39 4.95
N GLU A 154 11.97 3.88 3.93
CA GLU A 154 13.34 4.25 3.60
C GLU A 154 13.32 5.21 2.42
N ASN A 155 14.03 6.33 2.49
CA ASN A 155 14.26 7.20 1.34
C ASN A 155 15.58 6.84 0.65
N GLN A 156 15.51 6.23 -0.53
CA GLN A 156 16.66 5.89 -1.36
C GLN A 156 17.02 7.01 -2.37
N HIS A 157 16.25 8.09 -2.42
CA HIS A 157 16.57 9.26 -3.25
C HIS A 157 17.75 10.04 -2.64
N GLU A 158 18.45 10.80 -3.47
CA GLU A 158 19.50 11.75 -3.07
C GLU A 158 18.99 13.05 -2.41
N VAL A 159 17.67 13.28 -2.38
CA VAL A 159 17.07 14.52 -1.84
C VAL A 159 16.21 14.23 -0.62
N GLU A 160 16.08 15.23 0.25
CA GLU A 160 15.16 15.17 1.37
C GLU A 160 13.71 15.36 0.90
N PHE A 161 12.79 14.62 1.52
CA PHE A 161 11.36 14.90 1.44
C PHE A 161 10.90 15.60 2.73
N PRO A 162 10.84 16.94 2.77
CA PRO A 162 10.54 17.68 4.01
C PRO A 162 9.08 17.54 4.47
N HIS A 163 8.21 17.04 3.58
CA HIS A 163 6.77 16.96 3.78
C HIS A 163 6.26 15.54 3.54
N PHE A 164 6.50 14.65 4.50
CA PHE A 164 5.95 13.29 4.52
C PHE A 164 4.81 13.20 5.53
N PHE A 165 3.57 13.29 5.04
CA PHE A 165 2.37 13.20 5.87
C PHE A 165 1.85 11.77 5.88
N TYR A 166 1.44 11.29 7.04
CA TYR A 166 0.87 9.96 7.16
C TYR A 166 -0.08 9.84 8.35
N GLN A 167 -0.96 8.84 8.28
CA GLN A 167 -1.78 8.35 9.36
C GLN A 167 -1.95 6.84 9.23
N ILE A 168 -1.70 6.09 10.31
CA ILE A 168 -1.91 4.64 10.38
C ILE A 168 -2.93 4.37 11.49
N THR A 169 -4.12 3.95 11.10
CA THR A 169 -5.23 3.62 11.99
C THR A 169 -5.27 2.12 12.21
N TYR A 170 -5.35 1.69 13.46
CA TYR A 170 -5.38 0.29 13.85
C TYR A 170 -6.31 0.07 15.04
N ALA A 171 -6.71 -1.18 15.26
CA ALA A 171 -7.43 -1.58 16.45
C ALA A 171 -6.67 -2.71 17.16
N LEU A 172 -6.45 -2.56 18.46
CA LEU A 172 -5.92 -3.62 19.31
C LEU A 172 -7.09 -4.47 19.82
N ASP A 173 -7.02 -5.76 19.53
CA ASP A 173 -7.98 -6.77 19.94
C ASP A 173 -7.38 -8.17 19.69
N ASP A 174 -8.03 -9.22 20.18
CA ASP A 174 -7.60 -10.58 19.90
C ASP A 174 -7.67 -10.90 18.39
N VAL A 175 -6.59 -11.46 17.85
CA VAL A 175 -6.51 -11.89 16.45
C VAL A 175 -6.63 -13.41 16.37
N PRO A 176 -7.62 -13.96 15.64
CA PRO A 176 -7.80 -15.41 15.55
C PRO A 176 -6.59 -16.13 14.93
N ASP A 177 -6.33 -17.36 15.36
CA ASP A 177 -5.25 -18.21 14.80
C ASP A 177 -5.42 -18.50 13.30
N ILE A 178 -6.66 -18.40 12.79
CA ILE A 178 -6.97 -18.57 11.36
C ILE A 178 -6.69 -17.33 10.51
N ALA A 179 -6.36 -16.18 11.12
CA ALA A 179 -6.04 -14.97 10.37
C ALA A 179 -4.69 -15.12 9.65
N GLY A 180 -4.66 -14.80 8.36
CA GLY A 180 -3.41 -14.68 7.60
C GLY A 180 -2.71 -13.35 7.87
N TYR A 181 -1.45 -13.26 7.43
CA TYR A 181 -0.70 -12.00 7.39
C TYR A 181 -0.79 -11.40 6.00
N PHE A 182 -0.73 -10.07 5.93
CA PHE A 182 -0.73 -9.36 4.65
C PHE A 182 0.69 -9.35 4.07
N HIS A 183 0.84 -9.76 2.81
CA HIS A 183 2.10 -9.71 2.08
C HIS A 183 1.94 -8.91 0.79
N ALA A 184 2.99 -8.22 0.38
CA ALA A 184 3.06 -7.60 -0.93
C ALA A 184 4.52 -7.54 -1.40
N GLN A 185 4.74 -7.91 -2.66
CA GLN A 185 6.05 -7.91 -3.28
C GLN A 185 6.00 -7.06 -4.55
N TRP A 186 7.13 -6.43 -4.86
CA TRP A 186 7.29 -5.67 -6.09
C TRP A 186 8.36 -6.33 -6.96
N ARG A 187 8.06 -6.44 -8.26
CA ARG A 187 8.97 -6.98 -9.28
C ARG A 187 8.99 -6.04 -10.48
N ARG A 188 10.12 -6.01 -11.17
CA ARG A 188 10.28 -5.32 -12.45
C ARG A 188 11.09 -6.20 -13.38
N SER A 189 10.63 -6.36 -14.61
CA SER A 189 11.39 -7.00 -15.68
C SER A 189 11.28 -6.18 -16.96
N MET A 190 12.24 -6.41 -17.87
CA MET A 190 12.12 -6.05 -19.27
C MET A 190 11.85 -7.35 -20.02
N THR A 191 10.65 -7.50 -20.58
CA THR A 191 10.29 -8.69 -21.36
C THR A 191 10.80 -8.55 -22.80
N GLN A 192 11.41 -9.62 -23.32
CA GLN A 192 11.83 -9.71 -24.72
C GLN A 192 10.97 -10.72 -25.45
N ARG A 193 11.04 -10.81 -26.78
CA ARG A 193 10.21 -11.79 -27.53
C ARG A 193 10.59 -13.23 -27.20
N GLU A 194 11.86 -13.45 -26.87
CA GLU A 194 12.44 -14.73 -26.50
C GLU A 194 12.09 -15.14 -25.07
N HIS A 195 11.78 -14.15 -24.21
CA HIS A 195 11.41 -14.31 -22.80
C HIS A 195 10.26 -13.35 -22.47
N PRO A 196 9.04 -13.63 -22.99
CA PRO A 196 7.91 -12.72 -22.88
C PRO A 196 7.28 -12.71 -21.48
N GLU A 197 7.69 -13.62 -20.59
CA GLU A 197 7.06 -13.79 -19.28
C GLU A 197 7.49 -12.73 -18.27
N HIS A 198 6.50 -12.20 -17.55
CA HIS A 198 6.71 -11.46 -16.32
C HIS A 198 6.20 -12.28 -15.14
N VAL A 199 7.09 -12.61 -14.20
CA VAL A 199 6.70 -13.28 -12.95
C VAL A 199 6.07 -12.24 -12.02
N ILE A 200 4.79 -12.41 -11.72
CA ILE A 200 4.06 -11.57 -10.76
C ILE A 200 4.41 -11.99 -9.33
N LEU A 201 4.32 -13.29 -9.05
CA LEU A 201 4.59 -13.89 -7.74
C LEU A 201 5.22 -15.27 -7.93
N ASP A 202 6.33 -15.53 -7.22
CA ASP A 202 6.98 -16.83 -7.13
C ASP A 202 7.50 -17.08 -5.70
N ASN A 203 8.01 -18.30 -5.47
CA ASN A 203 8.71 -18.68 -4.24
C ASN A 203 7.92 -18.44 -2.94
N VAL A 204 6.59 -18.50 -3.01
CA VAL A 204 5.72 -18.46 -1.83
C VAL A 204 5.26 -19.88 -1.52
N ALA A 205 5.45 -20.30 -0.27
CA ALA A 205 4.98 -21.59 0.24
C ALA A 205 4.16 -21.37 1.51
N GLY A 206 3.05 -22.11 1.62
CA GLY A 206 2.13 -22.02 2.75
C GLY A 206 0.67 -21.95 2.30
N ARG A 207 -0.24 -21.86 3.26
CA ARG A 207 -1.67 -21.77 3.00
C ARG A 207 -2.13 -20.32 3.07
N GLY A 208 -2.80 -19.84 2.03
CA GLY A 208 -3.30 -18.46 1.98
C GLY A 208 -4.18 -18.21 0.76
N HIS A 209 -4.33 -16.94 0.41
CA HIS A 209 -5.09 -16.48 -0.74
C HIS A 209 -4.31 -15.41 -1.48
N TYR A 210 -4.24 -15.53 -2.80
CA TYR A 210 -3.80 -14.42 -3.65
C TYR A 210 -4.94 -13.40 -3.77
N ALA A 211 -4.70 -12.16 -3.35
CA ALA A 211 -5.76 -11.18 -3.14
C ALA A 211 -5.84 -10.07 -4.20
N GLY A 212 -4.81 -9.90 -5.04
CA GLY A 212 -4.83 -8.91 -6.11
C GLY A 212 -3.46 -8.65 -6.72
N THR A 213 -3.44 -7.88 -7.81
CA THR A 213 -2.23 -7.37 -8.47
C THR A 213 -2.46 -5.99 -9.04
N PHE A 214 -1.41 -5.18 -8.95
CA PHE A 214 -1.26 -3.95 -9.71
C PHE A 214 -0.14 -4.15 -10.74
N LEU A 215 -0.42 -3.85 -12.01
CA LEU A 215 0.56 -3.95 -13.10
C LEU A 215 0.75 -2.57 -13.75
N ALA A 216 2.00 -2.16 -13.86
CA ALA A 216 2.41 -0.97 -14.60
C ALA A 216 3.21 -1.42 -15.83
N TRP A 217 2.83 -0.95 -17.01
CA TRP A 217 3.39 -1.42 -18.28
C TRP A 217 3.90 -0.26 -19.12
N GLU A 218 5.15 -0.35 -19.54
CA GLU A 218 5.76 0.58 -20.49
C GLU A 218 5.91 -0.10 -21.85
N GLN A 219 5.16 0.37 -22.84
CA GLN A 219 5.18 -0.20 -24.18
C GLN A 219 6.31 0.40 -25.01
N LEU A 220 7.31 -0.42 -25.35
CA LEU A 220 8.49 -0.02 -26.13
C LEU A 220 8.46 -0.47 -27.61
N SER A 221 7.37 -1.12 -28.04
CA SER A 221 7.19 -1.57 -29.43
C SER A 221 5.76 -1.37 -29.90
N ASN A 222 5.55 -1.12 -31.19
CA ASN A 222 4.22 -0.98 -31.78
C ASN A 222 3.42 -2.28 -31.70
N GLY A 223 2.09 -2.16 -31.60
CA GLY A 223 1.15 -3.29 -31.57
C GLY A 223 0.28 -3.30 -30.33
N TRP A 224 -0.56 -4.33 -30.21
CA TRP A 224 -1.31 -4.61 -28.99
C TRP A 224 -0.44 -5.43 -28.04
N TRP A 225 -0.35 -5.01 -26.77
CA TRP A 225 0.56 -5.59 -25.76
C TRP A 225 -0.12 -6.57 -24.81
N GLY A 226 -1.45 -6.60 -24.75
CA GLY A 226 -2.19 -7.32 -23.72
C GLY A 226 -2.71 -8.70 -24.11
N GLU A 227 -2.34 -9.28 -25.26
CA GLU A 227 -2.77 -10.66 -25.60
C GLU A 227 -2.25 -11.72 -24.60
N GLY A 228 -1.15 -11.44 -23.90
CA GLY A 228 -0.58 -12.40 -22.95
C GLY A 228 -1.52 -12.68 -21.78
N GLU A 229 -1.79 -13.94 -21.51
CA GLU A 229 -2.66 -14.38 -20.42
C GLU A 229 -1.95 -14.41 -19.06
N VAL A 230 -2.72 -14.26 -17.97
CA VAL A 230 -2.23 -14.48 -16.60
C VAL A 230 -2.44 -15.95 -16.21
N LYS A 231 -1.41 -16.58 -15.67
CA LYS A 231 -1.40 -17.99 -15.25
C LYS A 231 -1.11 -18.13 -13.76
N PHE A 232 -1.78 -19.08 -13.11
CA PHE A 232 -1.50 -19.48 -11.74
C PHE A 232 -1.17 -20.97 -11.69
N PHE A 233 0.01 -21.25 -11.16
CA PHE A 233 0.51 -22.59 -10.84
C PHE A 233 0.39 -22.75 -9.33
N ILE A 234 -0.41 -23.73 -8.88
CA ILE A 234 -0.84 -23.86 -7.48
C ILE A 234 -0.48 -25.25 -6.97
N ASP A 235 -0.01 -25.34 -5.72
CA ASP A 235 0.15 -26.59 -4.96
C ASP A 235 0.82 -27.76 -5.71
N GLY A 236 1.92 -27.47 -6.41
CA GLY A 236 2.75 -28.47 -7.09
C GLY A 236 2.53 -28.58 -8.59
N ASP A 237 1.70 -27.72 -9.19
CA ASP A 237 1.66 -27.53 -10.64
C ASP A 237 3.08 -27.27 -11.20
N ASP A 238 3.41 -27.93 -12.32
CA ASP A 238 4.71 -27.81 -13.00
C ASP A 238 4.56 -27.23 -14.41
N GLU A 239 4.24 -28.05 -15.40
CA GLU A 239 4.17 -27.68 -16.81
C GLU A 239 2.88 -26.95 -17.16
N TYR A 240 1.77 -27.25 -16.46
CA TYR A 240 0.45 -26.74 -16.77
C TYR A 240 -0.18 -26.01 -15.58
N PRO A 241 -0.72 -24.79 -15.76
CA PRO A 241 -1.32 -24.03 -14.68
C PRO A 241 -2.74 -24.49 -14.36
N THR A 242 -3.12 -24.49 -13.08
CA THR A 242 -4.50 -24.69 -12.63
C THR A 242 -5.44 -23.58 -13.13
N ILE A 243 -4.98 -22.32 -13.18
CA ILE A 243 -5.77 -21.19 -13.70
C ILE A 243 -5.03 -20.58 -14.88
N CYS A 244 -5.70 -20.51 -16.02
CA CYS A 244 -5.20 -19.91 -17.25
C CYS A 244 -6.21 -18.88 -17.77
N GLY A 245 -5.79 -17.62 -17.85
CA GLY A 245 -6.60 -16.55 -18.44
C GLY A 245 -6.62 -16.59 -19.97
N THR A 246 -7.20 -15.55 -20.58
CA THR A 246 -7.36 -15.41 -22.04
C THR A 246 -6.65 -14.19 -22.63
N GLY A 247 -6.30 -13.22 -21.79
CA GLY A 247 -5.59 -11.98 -22.13
C GLY A 247 -5.34 -11.16 -20.86
N THR A 248 -4.40 -10.24 -20.92
CA THR A 248 -4.08 -9.35 -19.79
C THR A 248 -5.22 -8.38 -19.56
N GLU A 249 -5.83 -7.89 -20.63
CA GLU A 249 -6.95 -6.96 -20.54
C GLU A 249 -8.19 -7.67 -19.99
N ASP A 250 -8.41 -8.92 -20.37
CA ASP A 250 -9.47 -9.74 -19.82
C ASP A 250 -9.29 -9.96 -18.31
N TYR A 251 -8.04 -10.18 -17.86
CA TYR A 251 -7.71 -10.35 -16.44
C TYR A 251 -8.03 -9.09 -15.61
N PHE A 252 -7.84 -7.89 -16.19
CA PHE A 252 -8.23 -6.64 -15.54
C PHE A 252 -9.71 -6.27 -15.76
N GLY A 253 -10.49 -7.09 -16.47
CA GLY A 253 -11.95 -6.99 -16.57
C GLY A 253 -12.47 -5.98 -17.59
N GLY A 254 -11.67 -5.58 -18.57
CA GLY A 254 -12.20 -4.99 -19.79
C GLY A 254 -12.20 -6.02 -20.91
N ALA A 255 -12.07 -5.55 -22.16
CA ALA A 255 -12.01 -6.38 -23.35
C ALA A 255 -11.48 -5.58 -24.54
N TRP A 256 -11.19 -6.26 -25.65
CA TRP A 256 -10.93 -5.66 -26.97
C TRP A 256 -9.85 -4.57 -26.94
N CYS A 257 -8.66 -4.92 -26.45
CA CYS A 257 -7.46 -4.08 -26.47
C CYS A 257 -7.51 -2.78 -25.61
N PHE A 258 -8.42 -2.69 -24.64
CA PHE A 258 -8.67 -1.56 -23.72
C PHE A 258 -8.69 -0.14 -24.33
N GLY A 259 -9.86 0.51 -24.30
CA GLY A 259 -10.08 1.89 -24.75
C GLY A 259 -9.84 2.95 -23.67
N GLU A 260 -10.92 3.48 -23.10
CA GLU A 260 -10.89 4.54 -22.07
C GLU A 260 -10.36 4.02 -20.72
N THR A 261 -9.83 4.93 -19.90
CA THR A 261 -9.43 4.60 -18.52
C THR A 261 -10.64 4.42 -17.62
N TYR A 262 -10.52 3.57 -16.59
CA TYR A 262 -11.60 3.32 -15.65
C TYR A 262 -11.10 2.91 -14.27
N SER A 263 -12.02 2.97 -13.29
CA SER A 263 -11.82 2.46 -11.93
C SER A 263 -13.14 1.92 -11.41
N THR A 264 -13.09 0.75 -10.78
CA THR A 264 -14.24 0.09 -10.14
C THR A 264 -13.82 -0.41 -8.74
N PRO A 265 -14.75 -0.86 -7.90
CA PRO A 265 -14.40 -1.40 -6.58
C PRO A 265 -13.36 -2.54 -6.59
N PHE A 266 -13.29 -3.33 -7.67
CA PHE A 266 -12.45 -4.54 -7.72
C PHE A 266 -11.36 -4.52 -8.80
N LEU A 267 -11.56 -3.74 -9.86
CA LEU A 267 -10.75 -3.76 -11.09
C LEU A 267 -10.55 -2.33 -11.64
N GLY A 268 -9.53 -2.10 -12.45
CA GLY A 268 -9.26 -0.78 -13.01
C GLY A 268 -8.18 -0.74 -14.08
N TYR A 269 -8.26 0.31 -14.91
CA TYR A 269 -7.22 0.74 -15.82
C TYR A 269 -7.05 2.27 -15.70
N PRO A 270 -6.45 2.76 -14.59
CA PRO A 270 -6.56 4.18 -14.22
C PRO A 270 -5.61 5.10 -14.99
N LEU A 271 -4.60 4.54 -15.68
CA LEU A 271 -3.60 5.31 -16.41
C LEU A 271 -3.40 4.73 -17.81
N TRP A 272 -3.66 5.57 -18.81
CA TRP A 272 -3.15 5.42 -20.16
C TRP A 272 -2.49 6.74 -20.56
N ARG A 273 -1.26 6.67 -21.07
CA ARG A 273 -0.54 7.84 -21.55
C ARG A 273 0.34 7.42 -22.71
N LYS A 274 0.31 8.22 -23.78
CA LYS A 274 1.31 8.18 -24.85
C LYS A 274 2.31 9.30 -24.62
N GLU A 275 3.60 8.96 -24.52
CA GLU A 275 4.65 9.96 -24.50
C GLU A 275 4.88 10.53 -25.92
N ALA A 276 5.28 11.79 -25.98
CA ALA A 276 5.42 12.55 -27.22
C ALA A 276 6.77 12.32 -27.89
#